data_AF-A0A9D7Y6I4-F1
#
_entry.id   AF-A0A9D7Y6I4-F1
#
_cell.length_a   1.000
_cell.length_b   1.000
_cell.length_c   1.000
_cell.angle_alpha   90.00
_cell.angle_beta   90.00
_cell.angle_gamma   90.00
#
_symmetry.space_group_name_H-M   'P 1'
#
loop_
_entity.id
_entity.type
_entity.pdbx_description
1 polymer ?
#
loop_
_entity_poly.entity_id
_entity_poly.type
_entity_poly.pdbx_seq_one_letter_code
_entity_poly.pdbx_strand_id
1 'polypeptide(L)'
;MQKVIIFLSIFIFSITLSSFNSTKKEKINWLTLAEAEKAFKANPKPILIDVYTDWCGWCKVMDKDTYSKKNVINYINKNYYAVKFDAEQAASITWGDKTYNFNTTYKAND
;
A
#
# COMPACT_ATOMS: atom_id res chain seq x y z
N MET A 1 17.62 40.35 -35.26
CA MET A 1 16.29 39.69 -35.19
C MET A 1 16.39 38.20 -34.86
N GLN A 2 17.23 37.43 -35.56
CA GLN A 2 17.39 35.98 -35.33
C GLN A 2 17.84 35.58 -33.91
N LYS A 3 18.73 36.34 -33.27
CA LYS A 3 19.20 36.08 -31.89
C LYS A 3 18.11 36.26 -30.82
N VAL A 4 17.15 37.15 -31.06
CA VAL A 4 16.02 37.42 -30.14
C VAL A 4 14.98 36.29 -30.22
N ILE A 5 14.74 35.77 -31.42
CA ILE A 5 13.84 34.63 -31.66
C ILE A 5 14.38 33.36 -30.97
N ILE A 6 15.70 33.13 -31.02
CA ILE A 6 16.34 32.01 -30.34
C ILE A 6 16.21 32.13 -28.81
N PHE A 7 16.45 33.33 -28.25
CA PHE A 7 16.25 33.56 -26.82
C PHE A 7 14.79 33.42 -26.37
N LEU A 8 13.82 33.88 -27.17
CA LEU A 8 12.39 33.67 -26.89
C LEU A 8 12.01 32.18 -26.94
N SER A 9 12.55 31.42 -27.90
CA SER A 9 12.27 29.98 -28.02
C SER A 9 12.82 29.16 -26.85
N ILE A 10 13.99 29.54 -26.32
CA ILE A 10 14.60 28.87 -25.16
C ILE A 10 13.82 29.19 -23.88
N PHE A 11 13.34 30.43 -23.73
CA PHE A 11 12.51 30.83 -22.59
C PHE A 11 11.14 30.11 -22.57
N ILE A 12 10.52 29.94 -23.74
CA ILE A 12 9.26 29.19 -23.89
C ILE A 12 9.48 27.70 -23.63
N PHE A 13 10.60 27.12 -24.07
CA PHE A 13 10.94 25.70 -23.81
C PHE A 13 11.15 25.43 -22.31
N SER A 14 11.78 26.35 -21.57
CA SER A 14 11.95 26.24 -20.10
C SER A 14 10.63 26.30 -19.32
N ILE A 15 9.62 27.03 -19.80
CA ILE A 15 8.30 27.10 -19.16
C ILE A 15 7.53 25.79 -19.33
N THR A 16 7.68 25.11 -20.47
CA THR A 16 6.96 23.85 -20.74
C THR A 16 7.46 22.64 -19.94
N LEU A 17 8.65 22.70 -19.34
CA LEU A 17 9.21 21.58 -18.57
C LEU A 17 8.72 21.51 -17.10
N SER A 18 8.12 22.59 -16.59
CA SER A 18 7.75 22.72 -15.17
C SER A 18 6.39 22.09 -14.79
N SER A 19 5.67 21.46 -15.72
CA SER A 19 4.28 21.01 -15.48
C SER A 19 4.08 19.49 -15.35
N PHE A 20 5.14 18.68 -15.29
CA PHE A 20 5.00 17.23 -15.02
C PHE A 20 4.91 16.93 -13.51
N ASN A 21 3.90 17.47 -12.83
CA ASN A 21 3.52 16.98 -11.51
C ASN A 21 2.77 15.65 -11.69
N SER A 22 3.51 14.55 -11.73
CA SER A 22 2.94 13.21 -11.66
C SER A 22 2.29 13.05 -10.28
N THR A 23 0.97 13.19 -10.20
CA THR A 23 0.23 12.88 -8.98
C THR A 23 0.34 11.37 -8.75
N LYS A 24 1.37 10.93 -8.03
CA LYS A 24 1.45 9.55 -7.54
C LYS A 24 0.14 9.28 -6.81
N LYS A 25 -0.63 8.29 -7.29
CA LYS A 25 -1.77 7.77 -6.54
C LYS A 25 -1.23 7.30 -5.18
N GLU A 26 -1.61 8.00 -4.13
CA GLU A 26 -1.36 7.56 -2.76
C GLU A 26 -1.99 6.18 -2.58
N LYS A 27 -1.29 5.28 -1.88
CA LYS A 27 -1.75 3.92 -1.58
C LYS A 27 -1.67 3.70 -0.07
N ILE A 28 -2.41 2.72 0.43
CA ILE A 28 -2.23 2.24 1.80
C ILE A 28 -0.83 1.64 1.93
N ASN A 29 -0.16 1.96 3.04
CA ASN A 29 1.14 1.40 3.41
C ASN A 29 0.91 0.02 4.04
N TRP A 30 0.77 -0.99 3.18
CA TRP A 30 0.66 -2.38 3.61
C TRP A 30 1.99 -2.88 4.14
N LEU A 31 1.97 -3.38 5.37
CA LEU A 31 3.09 -4.02 6.05
C LEU A 31 2.91 -5.53 6.05
N THR A 32 4.01 -6.26 6.13
CA THR A 32 3.99 -7.66 6.58
C THR A 32 3.58 -7.74 8.05
N LEU A 33 3.11 -8.90 8.49
CA LEU A 33 2.80 -9.14 9.91
C LEU A 33 4.00 -8.84 10.82
N ALA A 34 5.20 -9.27 10.41
CA ALA A 34 6.44 -9.03 11.16
C ALA A 34 6.80 -7.53 11.26
N GLU A 35 6.63 -6.78 10.17
CA GLU A 35 6.85 -5.33 10.18
C GLU A 35 5.82 -4.61 11.06
N ALA A 36 4.55 -5.02 10.99
CA ALA A 36 3.50 -4.46 11.84
C ALA A 36 3.75 -4.75 13.33
N GLU A 37 4.19 -5.96 13.68
CA GLU A 37 4.58 -6.32 15.05
C GLU A 37 5.77 -5.47 15.54
N LYS A 38 6.81 -5.33 14.71
CA LYS A 38 7.98 -4.51 15.03
C LYS A 38 7.59 -3.04 15.22
N ALA A 39 6.75 -2.50 14.33
CA ALA A 39 6.28 -1.12 14.41
C ALA A 39 5.39 -0.89 15.65
N PHE A 40 4.54 -1.87 15.99
CA PHE A 40 3.71 -1.84 17.19
C PHE A 40 4.56 -1.81 18.47
N LYS A 41 5.59 -2.67 18.57
CA LYS A 41 6.52 -2.69 19.70
C LYS A 41 7.30 -1.37 19.86
N ALA A 42 7.63 -0.71 18.74
CA ALA A 42 8.36 0.55 18.76
C ALA A 42 7.47 1.77 19.07
N ASN A 43 6.26 1.81 18.51
CA ASN A 43 5.29 2.89 18.71
C ASN A 43 3.86 2.32 18.65
N PRO A 44 3.22 2.07 19.80
CA PRO A 44 1.92 1.42 19.88
C PRO A 44 0.83 2.19 19.12
N LYS A 45 0.29 1.54 18.08
CA LYS A 45 -0.82 2.03 17.25
C LYS A 45 -1.64 0.83 16.77
N PRO A 46 -2.98 0.91 16.66
CA PRO A 46 -3.80 -0.23 16.26
C PRO A 46 -3.36 -0.84 14.91
N ILE A 47 -3.46 -2.17 14.81
CA ILE A 47 -3.18 -2.91 13.57
C ILE A 47 -4.50 -3.22 12.88
N LEU A 48 -4.64 -2.79 11.62
CA LEU A 48 -5.75 -3.15 10.75
C LEU A 48 -5.33 -4.34 9.90
N ILE A 49 -6.00 -5.48 10.06
CA ILE A 49 -5.74 -6.68 9.25
C ILE A 49 -6.89 -6.85 8.25
N ASP A 50 -6.59 -6.67 6.98
CA ASP A 50 -7.49 -7.00 5.86
C ASP A 50 -7.23 -8.45 5.44
N VAL A 51 -8.16 -9.35 5.82
CA VAL A 51 -8.08 -10.78 5.50
C VAL A 51 -8.78 -11.03 4.18
N TYR A 52 -8.06 -11.57 3.20
CA TYR A 52 -8.57 -11.81 1.86
C TYR A 52 -8.15 -13.18 1.32
N THR A 53 -8.68 -13.52 0.14
CA THR A 53 -8.19 -14.59 -0.73
C THR A 53 -8.22 -14.10 -2.18
N ASP A 54 -7.42 -14.69 -3.06
CA ASP A 54 -7.34 -14.26 -4.46
C ASP A 54 -8.66 -14.40 -5.24
N TRP A 55 -9.51 -15.34 -4.83
CA TRP A 55 -10.82 -15.58 -5.44
C TRP A 55 -11.94 -14.75 -4.78
N CYS A 56 -11.69 -14.04 -3.69
CA CYS A 56 -12.69 -13.24 -2.99
C CYS A 56 -13.11 -12.00 -3.82
N GLY A 57 -14.30 -12.07 -4.43
CA GLY A 57 -14.86 -10.96 -5.20
C GLY A 57 -15.12 -9.69 -4.38
N TRP A 58 -15.66 -9.85 -3.16
CA TRP A 58 -15.95 -8.72 -2.27
C TRP A 58 -14.68 -8.00 -1.76
N CYS A 59 -13.59 -8.73 -1.57
CA CYS A 59 -12.30 -8.18 -1.20
C CYS A 59 -11.77 -7.25 -2.32
N LYS A 60 -11.93 -7.67 -3.58
CA LYS A 60 -11.58 -6.83 -4.75
C LYS A 60 -12.48 -5.59 -4.87
N VAL A 61 -13.76 -5.70 -4.52
CA VAL A 61 -14.67 -4.53 -4.45
C VAL A 61 -14.21 -3.56 -3.36
N MET A 62 -13.85 -4.05 -2.17
CA MET A 62 -13.30 -3.21 -1.09
C MET A 62 -12.01 -2.50 -1.51
N ASP A 63 -11.09 -3.19 -2.18
CA ASP A 63 -9.87 -2.60 -2.72
C ASP A 63 -10.16 -1.45 -3.69
N LYS A 64 -11.10 -1.69 -4.61
CA LYS A 64 -11.45 -0.75 -5.66
C LYS A 64 -12.25 0.44 -5.15
N ASP A 65 -13.23 0.22 -4.29
CA ASP A 65 -14.24 1.22 -3.96
C ASP A 65 -14.03 1.86 -2.58
N THR A 66 -13.18 1.28 -1.74
CA THR A 66 -12.88 1.79 -0.39
C THR A 66 -11.40 2.13 -0.24
N TYR A 67 -10.49 1.17 -0.41
CA TYR A 67 -9.06 1.38 -0.17
C TYR A 67 -8.34 2.21 -1.25
N SER A 68 -9.00 2.49 -2.37
CA SER A 68 -8.52 3.44 -3.39
C SER A 68 -8.86 4.90 -3.06
N LYS A 69 -9.78 5.16 -2.12
CA LYS A 69 -10.24 6.52 -1.81
C LYS A 69 -9.20 7.27 -0.99
N LYS A 70 -8.82 8.47 -1.45
CA LYS A 70 -7.75 9.28 -0.82
C LYS A 70 -7.98 9.56 0.67
N ASN A 71 -9.22 9.84 1.08
CA ASN A 71 -9.55 10.06 2.48
C ASN A 71 -9.36 8.79 3.32
N VAL A 72 -9.70 7.62 2.79
CA VAL A 72 -9.51 6.32 3.44
C VAL A 72 -8.02 5.99 3.56
N ILE A 73 -7.27 6.15 2.47
CA ILE A 73 -5.81 5.94 2.46
C ILE A 73 -5.13 6.79 3.53
N ASN A 74 -5.45 8.09 3.57
CA ASN A 74 -4.86 9.01 4.52
C ASN A 74 -5.25 8.69 5.97
N TYR A 75 -6.51 8.30 6.20
CA TYR A 75 -6.97 7.89 7.51
C TYR A 75 -6.28 6.61 7.98
N ILE A 76 -6.15 5.60 7.11
CA ILE A 76 -5.50 4.33 7.45
C ILE A 76 -4.01 4.55 7.72
N ASN A 77 -3.29 5.20 6.80
CA ASN A 77 -1.85 5.45 6.94
C ASN A 77 -1.53 6.26 8.20
N LYS A 78 -2.39 7.22 8.58
CA LYS A 78 -2.22 8.02 9.80
C LYS A 78 -2.48 7.22 11.06
N ASN A 79 -3.59 6.46 11.11
CA ASN A 79 -4.12 5.93 12.37
C ASN A 79 -3.84 4.44 12.62
N TYR A 80 -3.37 3.69 11.61
CA TYR A 80 -3.18 2.23 11.73
C TYR A 80 -1.84 1.78 11.17
N TYR A 81 -1.39 0.61 11.62
CA TYR A 81 -0.48 -0.24 10.85
C TYR A 81 -1.36 -1.21 10.05
N ALA A 82 -1.35 -1.11 8.72
CA ALA A 82 -2.22 -1.92 7.88
C ALA A 82 -1.48 -3.15 7.38
N VAL A 83 -2.12 -4.32 7.47
CA VAL A 83 -1.61 -5.60 6.98
C VAL A 83 -2.64 -6.18 6.03
N LYS A 84 -2.19 -6.63 4.87
CA LYS A 84 -3.00 -7.36 3.90
C LYS A 84 -2.62 -8.83 3.98
N PHE A 85 -3.55 -9.66 4.44
CA PHE A 85 -3.28 -11.02 4.85
C PHE A 85 -4.08 -12.00 4.01
N ASP A 86 -3.37 -12.82 3.22
CA ASP A 86 -3.97 -13.92 2.48
C ASP A 86 -4.22 -15.11 3.42
N ALA A 87 -5.48 -15.49 3.58
CA ALA A 87 -5.91 -16.57 4.44
C ALA A 87 -5.56 -17.97 3.90
N GLU A 88 -5.24 -18.08 2.61
CA GLU A 88 -4.92 -19.36 1.94
C GLU A 88 -3.42 -19.46 1.59
N GLN A 89 -2.58 -18.55 2.09
CA GLN A 89 -1.15 -18.59 1.82
C GLN A 89 -0.53 -19.89 2.34
N ALA A 90 0.33 -20.51 1.52
CA ALA A 90 1.05 -21.72 1.93
C ALA A 90 2.32 -21.42 2.74
N ALA A 91 2.75 -20.16 2.80
CA ALA A 91 3.91 -19.77 3.58
C ALA A 91 3.63 -19.90 5.08
N SER A 92 4.61 -20.39 5.85
CA SER A 92 4.51 -20.39 7.31
C SER A 92 4.45 -18.96 7.82
N ILE A 93 3.60 -18.73 8.82
CA ILE A 93 3.40 -17.41 9.42
C ILE A 93 3.98 -17.44 10.83
N THR A 94 4.83 -16.47 11.15
CA THR A 94 5.33 -16.28 12.52
C THR A 94 4.67 -15.06 13.14
N TRP A 95 4.15 -15.21 14.35
CA TRP A 95 3.57 -14.13 15.13
C TRP A 95 3.95 -14.29 16.60
N GLY A 96 4.71 -13.33 17.15
CA GLY A 96 5.35 -13.51 18.45
C GLY A 96 6.25 -14.74 18.46
N ASP A 97 6.08 -15.60 19.46
CA ASP A 97 6.89 -16.82 19.62
C ASP A 97 6.27 -18.06 18.95
N LYS A 98 5.12 -17.92 18.28
CA LYS A 98 4.44 -19.04 17.59
C LYS A 98 4.64 -18.95 16.08
N THR A 99 4.92 -20.11 15.48
CA THR A 99 4.91 -20.31 14.03
C THR A 99 3.74 -21.22 13.65
N TYR A 100 2.96 -20.79 12.66
CA TYR A 100 1.81 -21.47 12.10
C TYR A 100 2.19 -22.05 10.74
N ASN A 101 2.17 -23.36 10.63
CA ASN A 101 2.57 -24.06 9.40
C ASN A 101 1.34 -24.35 8.55
N PHE A 102 1.50 -24.42 7.24
CA PHE A 102 0.39 -24.72 6.35
C PHE A 102 -0.10 -26.16 6.52
N ASN A 103 -1.35 -26.32 6.92
CA ASN A 103 -2.03 -27.59 7.02
C ASN A 103 -2.70 -27.93 5.68
N THR A 104 -2.22 -28.96 5.00
CA THR A 104 -2.76 -29.38 3.69
C THR A 104 -4.19 -29.93 3.77
N THR A 105 -4.61 -30.42 4.95
CA THR A 105 -5.97 -30.95 5.17
C THR A 105 -6.97 -29.81 5.29
N TYR A 106 -6.67 -28.81 6.12
CA TYR A 106 -7.55 -27.67 6.37
C TYR A 106 -7.33 -26.51 5.39
N LYS A 107 -6.26 -26.56 4.58
CA LYS A 107 -5.84 -25.52 3.65
C LYS A 107 -5.66 -24.15 4.32
N ALA A 108 -5.11 -24.17 5.53
CA ALA A 108 -4.92 -22.99 6.36
C ALA A 108 -3.67 -23.17 7.24
N ASN A 109 -3.11 -22.07 7.73
CA ASN A 109 -2.05 -22.11 8.73
C ASN A 109 -2.63 -22.30 10.14
N ASP A 110 -2.20 -23.35 10.87
CA ASP A 110 -2.64 -23.66 12.25
C ASP A 110 -1.49 -23.83 13.28
#